data_AF-A0A960LX22-F1
#
_entry.id   AF-A0A960LX22-F1
#
_cell.length_a   1.000
_cell.length_b   1.000
_cell.length_c   1.000
_cell.angle_alpha   90.00
_cell.angle_beta   90.00
_cell.angle_gamma   90.00
#
_symmetry.space_group_name_H-M   'P 1'
#
loop_
_entity.id
_entity.type
_entity.pdbx_description
1 polymer ?
#
loop_
_entity_poly.entity_id
_entity_poly.type
_entity_poly.pdbx_seq_one_letter_code
_entity_poly.pdbx_strand_id
1 'polypeptide(L)'
;MIKFFRLYCVFIFFLISNFVWGGNKLIYSDQEIISNRLIAQVAKDLSKRYKIKPVGFGGAIHEEVEKLSLSFECCRTLTIDEYRDLLVHCTEDFLDQINSNKEIRHYLQNHPFNSNNIDLCIYVHSENKKRFDVGQLSSLAVQKGKIVYY
;
A
#
# COMPACT_ATOMS: atom_id res chain seq x y z
N MET A 1 -11.86 59.20 -14.05
CA MET A 1 -10.98 58.79 -12.94
C MET A 1 -11.43 57.53 -12.18
N ILE A 2 -12.74 57.26 -12.02
CA ILE A 2 -13.23 56.11 -11.20
C ILE A 2 -13.14 54.72 -11.89
N LYS A 3 -13.00 54.66 -13.23
CA LYS A 3 -12.95 53.38 -13.96
C LYS A 3 -11.58 52.66 -13.89
N PHE A 4 -10.48 53.37 -13.66
CA PHE A 4 -9.14 52.76 -13.53
C PHE A 4 -8.91 52.12 -12.15
N PHE A 5 -9.51 52.66 -11.10
CA PHE A 5 -9.37 52.14 -9.73
C PHE A 5 -10.00 50.74 -9.56
N ARG A 6 -11.12 50.48 -10.24
CA ARG A 6 -11.79 49.16 -10.21
C ARG A 6 -11.01 48.06 -10.92
N LEU A 7 -10.20 48.39 -11.93
CA LEU A 7 -9.39 47.40 -12.65
C LEU A 7 -8.15 46.99 -11.84
N TYR A 8 -7.62 47.91 -11.01
CA TYR A 8 -6.45 47.67 -10.17
C TYR A 8 -6.75 46.71 -9.00
N CYS A 9 -7.94 46.79 -8.40
CA CYS A 9 -8.34 45.89 -7.31
C CYS A 9 -8.54 44.43 -7.76
N VAL A 10 -8.94 44.21 -9.02
CA VAL A 10 -9.12 42.85 -9.58
C VAL A 10 -7.76 42.19 -9.87
N PHE A 11 -6.74 42.96 -10.25
CA PHE A 11 -5.39 42.44 -10.45
C PHE A 11 -4.68 42.05 -9.14
N ILE A 12 -4.91 42.80 -8.05
CA ILE A 12 -4.33 42.49 -6.73
C ILE A 12 -4.89 41.16 -6.17
N PHE A 13 -6.16 40.86 -6.43
CA PHE A 13 -6.77 39.60 -5.98
C PHE A 13 -6.20 38.35 -6.68
N PHE A 14 -5.68 38.50 -7.91
CA PHE A 14 -5.07 37.41 -8.68
C PHE A 14 -3.61 37.12 -8.30
N LEU A 15 -2.92 38.08 -7.68
CA LEU A 15 -1.53 37.89 -7.23
C LEU A 15 -1.44 37.23 -5.85
N ILE A 16 -2.46 37.39 -5.00
CA ILE A 16 -2.47 36.83 -3.64
C ILE A 16 -3.07 35.42 -3.62
N SER A 17 -3.92 35.06 -4.59
CA SER A 17 -4.56 33.73 -4.64
C SER A 17 -3.62 32.57 -4.98
N ASN A 18 -2.44 32.85 -5.55
CA ASN A 18 -1.45 31.81 -5.85
C ASN A 18 -0.56 31.43 -4.64
N PHE A 19 -0.59 32.18 -3.54
CA PHE A 19 0.25 31.89 -2.36
C PHE A 19 -0.43 30.98 -1.32
N VAL A 20 -1.76 30.86 -1.36
CA VAL A 20 -2.54 30.18 -0.29
C VAL A 20 -3.00 28.77 -0.68
N TRP A 21 -2.72 28.33 -1.92
CA TRP A 21 -3.04 26.98 -2.41
C TRP A 21 -1.79 26.13 -2.68
N GLY A 22 -0.70 26.40 -1.95
CA GLY A 22 0.34 25.41 -1.73
C GLY A 22 -0.15 24.45 -0.64
N GLY A 23 -0.83 23.36 -1.04
CA GLY A 23 -1.21 22.30 -0.10
C GLY A 23 -0.01 21.92 0.77
N ASN A 24 -0.23 21.77 2.08
CA ASN A 24 0.83 21.40 3.02
C ASN A 24 1.59 20.20 2.48
N LYS A 25 2.87 20.38 2.13
CA LYS A 25 3.73 19.27 1.75
C LYS A 25 3.82 18.36 2.97
N LEU A 26 3.25 17.16 2.87
CA LEU A 26 3.35 16.15 3.92
C LEU A 26 4.85 15.89 4.16
N ILE A 27 5.30 16.17 5.37
CA ILE A 27 6.68 15.93 5.79
C ILE A 27 6.74 14.47 6.24
N TYR A 28 7.21 13.60 5.36
CA TYR A 28 7.43 12.20 5.68
C TYR A 28 8.79 12.03 6.35
N SER A 29 8.88 11.13 7.34
CA SER A 29 10.14 10.73 7.94
C SER A 29 10.95 9.83 7.00
N ASP A 30 12.26 9.68 7.25
CA ASP A 30 13.13 8.85 6.41
C ASP A 30 12.65 7.39 6.37
N GLN A 31 12.26 6.83 7.51
CA GLN A 31 11.70 5.47 7.60
C GLN A 31 10.41 5.31 6.79
N GLU A 32 9.56 6.33 6.72
CA GLU A 32 8.34 6.27 5.93
C GLU A 32 8.64 6.35 4.43
N ILE A 33 9.57 7.21 4.01
CA ILE A 33 10.02 7.31 2.62
C ILE A 33 10.65 5.98 2.16
N ILE A 34 11.53 5.41 2.98
CA ILE A 34 12.23 4.16 2.68
C ILE A 34 11.24 2.98 2.65
N SER A 35 10.33 2.90 3.63
CA SER A 35 9.29 1.86 3.69
C SER A 35 8.35 1.93 2.48
N ASN A 36 7.86 3.12 2.13
CA ASN A 36 6.96 3.29 0.99
C ASN A 36 7.64 2.94 -0.34
N ARG A 37 8.92 3.32 -0.50
CA ARG A 37 9.72 2.95 -1.68
C ARG A 37 9.90 1.44 -1.77
N LEU A 38 10.28 0.80 -0.66
CA LEU A 38 10.44 -0.65 -0.58
C LEU A 38 9.14 -1.37 -0.91
N ILE A 39 8.04 -1.01 -0.25
CA ILE A 39 6.73 -1.62 -0.51
C ILE A 39 6.33 -1.47 -1.98
N ALA A 40 6.52 -0.28 -2.56
CA ALA A 40 6.18 -0.05 -3.97
C ALA A 40 6.99 -0.95 -4.92
N GLN A 41 8.28 -1.17 -4.62
CA GLN A 41 9.12 -2.10 -5.36
C GLN A 41 8.63 -3.55 -5.21
N VAL A 42 8.44 -4.00 -3.97
CA VAL A 42 7.96 -5.37 -3.69
C VAL A 42 6.60 -5.63 -4.36
N ALA A 43 5.67 -4.68 -4.26
CA ALA A 43 4.36 -4.76 -4.89
C ALA A 43 4.47 -4.99 -6.40
N LYS A 44 5.39 -4.29 -7.07
CA LYS A 44 5.64 -4.43 -8.51
C LYS A 44 6.22 -5.81 -8.85
N ASP A 45 7.16 -6.29 -8.03
CA ASP A 45 7.82 -7.57 -8.24
C ASP A 45 6.85 -8.75 -8.03
N LEU A 46 6.07 -8.74 -6.94
CA LEU A 46 5.02 -9.71 -6.66
C LEU A 46 3.92 -9.67 -7.73
N SER A 47 3.50 -8.46 -8.13
CA SER A 47 2.49 -8.28 -9.18
C SER A 47 2.90 -8.96 -10.49
N LYS A 48 4.14 -8.75 -10.93
CA LYS A 48 4.67 -9.38 -12.15
C LYS A 48 4.82 -10.88 -12.00
N ARG A 49 5.36 -11.35 -10.87
CA ARG A 49 5.65 -12.77 -10.62
C ARG A 49 4.37 -13.60 -10.56
N TYR A 50 3.40 -13.15 -9.78
CA TYR A 50 2.19 -13.91 -9.47
C TYR A 50 0.97 -13.50 -10.32
N LYS A 51 1.13 -12.53 -11.23
CA LYS A 51 0.05 -12.01 -12.09
C LYS A 51 -1.15 -11.54 -11.26
N ILE A 52 -0.87 -10.78 -10.20
CA ILE A 52 -1.85 -10.17 -9.29
C ILE A 52 -1.70 -8.65 -9.34
N LYS A 53 -2.76 -7.91 -9.02
CA LYS A 53 -2.77 -6.45 -9.12
C LYS A 53 -2.65 -5.81 -7.73
N PRO A 54 -1.68 -4.93 -7.47
CA PRO A 54 -1.61 -4.23 -6.19
C PRO A 54 -2.79 -3.25 -6.08
N VAL A 55 -3.46 -3.22 -4.93
CA VAL A 55 -4.64 -2.37 -4.67
C VAL A 55 -4.55 -1.58 -3.37
N GLY A 56 -3.57 -1.86 -2.52
CA GLY A 56 -3.35 -1.11 -1.29
C GLY A 56 -2.03 -1.45 -0.63
N PHE A 57 -1.54 -0.53 0.19
CA PHE A 57 -0.41 -0.72 1.08
C PHE A 57 -0.58 0.13 2.33
N GLY A 58 0.20 -0.16 3.37
CA GLY A 58 0.19 0.60 4.61
C GLY A 58 1.18 0.02 5.62
N GLY A 59 0.97 0.32 6.90
CA GLY A 59 1.79 -0.19 7.97
C GLY A 59 1.63 0.59 9.26
N ALA A 60 2.36 0.17 10.28
CA ALA A 60 2.58 0.95 11.49
C ALA A 60 4.03 1.45 11.43
N ILE A 61 4.19 2.68 10.93
CA ILE A 61 5.48 3.34 10.71
C ILE A 61 5.48 4.62 11.54
N HIS A 62 6.21 4.62 12.65
CA HIS A 62 6.39 5.78 13.52
C HIS A 62 7.89 6.07 13.63
N GLU A 63 8.47 6.03 14.83
CA GLU A 63 9.93 6.11 15.02
C GLU A 63 10.63 4.87 14.44
N GLU A 64 10.02 3.71 14.70
CA GLU A 64 10.39 2.43 14.11
C GLU A 64 9.26 1.92 13.20
N VAL A 65 9.63 1.01 12.31
CA VAL A 65 8.72 0.23 11.48
C VAL A 65 8.33 -1.01 12.28
N GLU A 66 7.10 -1.06 12.74
CA GLU A 66 6.56 -2.20 13.50
C GLU A 66 5.85 -3.21 12.57
N LYS A 67 5.22 -2.67 11.53
CA LYS A 67 4.43 -3.44 10.58
C LYS A 67 4.42 -2.82 9.18
N LEU A 68 4.45 -3.67 8.15
CA LEU A 68 4.19 -3.30 6.76
C LEU A 68 3.03 -4.10 6.18
N SER A 69 2.22 -3.48 5.33
CA SER A 69 1.02 -4.09 4.78
C SER A 69 0.94 -3.96 3.26
N LEU A 70 0.48 -5.02 2.61
CA LEU A 70 0.25 -5.06 1.16
C LEU A 70 -1.06 -5.78 0.82
N SER A 71 -1.79 -5.25 -0.14
CA SER A 71 -3.04 -5.85 -0.62
C SER A 71 -3.04 -5.99 -2.13
N PHE A 72 -3.51 -7.14 -2.60
CA PHE A 72 -3.62 -7.47 -4.01
C PHE A 72 -5.03 -7.90 -4.40
N GLU A 73 -5.38 -7.72 -5.67
CA GLU A 73 -6.55 -8.28 -6.33
C GLU A 73 -6.10 -9.43 -7.24
N CYS A 74 -6.75 -10.58 -7.13
CA CYS A 74 -6.55 -11.74 -8.00
C CYS A 74 -7.82 -11.96 -8.84
N CYS A 75 -7.78 -11.57 -10.11
CA CYS A 75 -8.91 -11.69 -11.06
C CYS A 75 -8.96 -13.06 -11.76
N ARG A 76 -8.50 -14.13 -11.11
CA ARG A 76 -8.47 -15.49 -11.68
C ARG A 76 -9.29 -16.39 -10.78
N THR A 77 -10.02 -17.34 -11.36
CA THR A 77 -10.74 -18.36 -10.59
C THR A 77 -9.77 -19.45 -10.15
N LEU A 78 -9.54 -19.58 -8.84
CA LEU A 78 -8.71 -20.63 -8.23
C LEU A 78 -9.51 -21.39 -7.17
N THR A 79 -9.05 -22.57 -6.80
CA THR A 79 -9.49 -23.27 -5.59
C THR A 79 -8.98 -22.56 -4.33
N ILE A 80 -9.60 -22.85 -3.18
CA ILE A 80 -9.17 -22.29 -1.89
C ILE A 80 -7.71 -22.67 -1.58
N ASP A 81 -7.30 -23.88 -1.93
CA ASP A 81 -5.93 -24.36 -1.72
C ASP A 81 -4.93 -23.60 -2.60
N GLU A 82 -5.25 -23.38 -3.89
CA GLU A 82 -4.42 -22.57 -4.78
C GLU A 82 -4.32 -21.10 -4.35
N TYR A 83 -5.39 -20.51 -3.81
CA TYR A 83 -5.32 -19.17 -3.21
C TYR A 83 -4.41 -19.15 -1.98
N ARG A 84 -4.49 -20.19 -1.14
CA ARG A 84 -3.63 -20.31 0.04
C ARG A 84 -2.16 -20.39 -0.35
N ASP A 85 -1.84 -21.22 -1.33
CA ASP A 85 -0.46 -21.38 -1.83
C ASP A 85 0.05 -20.05 -2.40
N LEU A 86 -0.79 -19.35 -3.18
CA LEU A 86 -0.49 -18.01 -3.68
C LEU A 86 -0.21 -17.02 -2.55
N LEU A 87 -1.04 -17.01 -1.50
CA LEU A 87 -0.88 -16.14 -0.34
C LEU A 87 0.42 -16.43 0.41
N VAL A 88 0.71 -17.71 0.68
CA VAL A 88 1.92 -18.14 1.38
C VAL A 88 3.16 -17.71 0.62
N HIS A 89 3.23 -17.98 -0.69
CA HIS A 89 4.37 -17.59 -1.50
C HIS A 89 4.53 -16.06 -1.61
N CYS A 90 3.44 -15.30 -1.73
CA CYS A 90 3.53 -13.83 -1.68
C CYS A 90 4.06 -13.33 -0.32
N THR A 91 3.67 -14.00 0.77
CA THR A 91 4.08 -13.67 2.15
C THR A 91 5.57 -13.94 2.36
N GLU A 92 6.05 -15.10 1.91
CA GLU A 92 7.46 -15.49 1.95
C GLU A 92 8.32 -14.50 1.15
N ASP A 93 7.97 -14.26 -0.12
CA ASP A 93 8.70 -13.32 -0.98
C ASP A 93 8.66 -11.87 -0.43
N PHE A 94 7.58 -11.47 0.24
CA PHE A 94 7.50 -10.14 0.87
C PHE A 94 8.45 -10.04 2.05
N LEU A 95 8.44 -11.02 2.95
CA LEU A 95 9.35 -11.07 4.10
C LEU A 95 10.81 -11.13 3.66
N ASP A 96 11.13 -11.93 2.65
CA ASP A 96 12.49 -12.04 2.13
C ASP A 96 12.99 -10.71 1.56
N GLN A 97 12.16 -9.98 0.82
CA GLN A 97 12.53 -8.67 0.28
C GLN A 97 12.65 -7.59 1.37
N ILE A 98 11.82 -7.64 2.42
CA ILE A 98 11.99 -6.76 3.59
C ILE A 98 13.30 -7.07 4.31
N ASN A 99 13.52 -8.33 4.66
CA ASN A 99 14.65 -8.76 5.49
C ASN A 99 16.00 -8.67 4.77
N SER A 100 16.02 -8.77 3.44
CA SER A 100 17.24 -8.59 2.64
C SER A 100 17.57 -7.12 2.34
N ASN A 101 16.63 -6.19 2.55
CA ASN A 101 16.86 -4.77 2.31
C ASN A 101 17.69 -4.13 3.43
N LYS A 102 18.91 -3.69 3.10
CA LYS A 102 19.83 -3.07 4.07
C LYS A 102 19.42 -1.65 4.49
N GLU A 103 18.70 -0.93 3.64
CA GLU A 103 18.31 0.47 3.87
C GLU A 103 17.25 0.56 4.97
N ILE A 104 16.26 -0.33 4.97
CA ILE A 104 15.18 -0.34 5.97
C ILE A 104 15.61 -0.97 7.30
N ARG A 105 16.65 -1.82 7.30
CA ARG A 105 17.02 -2.67 8.44
C ARG A 105 17.15 -1.92 9.77
N HIS A 106 17.74 -0.73 9.74
CA HIS A 106 17.97 0.08 10.94
C HIS A 106 16.69 0.73 11.50
N TYR A 107 15.62 0.74 10.70
CA TYR A 107 14.33 1.28 11.10
C TYR A 107 13.35 0.20 11.55
N LEU A 108 13.65 -1.09 11.33
CA LEU A 108 12.75 -2.17 11.76
C LEU A 108 12.78 -2.33 13.29
N GLN A 109 11.62 -2.36 13.92
CA GLN A 109 11.47 -2.60 15.37
C GLN A 109 12.14 -3.91 15.81
N ASN A 110 12.07 -4.93 14.96
CA ASN A 110 12.80 -6.18 15.13
C ASN A 110 13.39 -6.63 13.80
N HIS A 111 14.51 -7.34 13.84
CA HIS A 111 15.09 -7.95 12.65
C HIS A 111 15.58 -9.38 12.96
N PRO A 112 15.16 -10.40 12.18
CA PRO A 112 14.29 -10.29 11.01
C PRO A 112 12.82 -10.01 11.37
N PHE A 113 12.08 -9.40 10.44
CA PHE A 113 10.62 -9.42 10.43
C PHE A 113 10.12 -10.84 10.18
N ASN A 114 9.01 -11.20 10.82
CA ASN A 114 8.28 -12.44 10.57
C ASN A 114 6.82 -12.13 10.24
N SER A 115 5.98 -13.15 10.09
CA SER A 115 4.57 -13.02 9.72
C SER A 115 3.69 -12.24 10.72
N ASN A 116 4.20 -11.92 11.92
CA ASN A 116 3.52 -11.00 12.84
C ASN A 116 3.75 -9.51 12.50
N ASN A 117 4.84 -9.21 11.79
CA ASN A 117 5.22 -7.85 11.38
C ASN A 117 4.70 -7.46 10.00
N ILE A 118 3.89 -8.31 9.36
CA ILE A 118 3.27 -7.98 8.08
C ILE A 118 1.79 -8.33 8.09
N ASP A 119 1.02 -7.59 7.30
CA ASP A 119 -0.30 -8.02 6.85
C ASP A 119 -0.30 -8.09 5.32
N LEU A 120 -0.67 -9.23 4.75
CA LEU A 120 -0.79 -9.40 3.31
C LEU A 120 -2.16 -9.94 2.96
N CYS A 121 -2.91 -9.23 2.13
CA CYS A 121 -4.27 -9.60 1.74
C CYS A 121 -4.38 -9.85 0.23
N ILE A 122 -5.12 -10.88 -0.15
CA ILE A 122 -5.52 -11.13 -1.52
C ILE A 122 -7.05 -11.09 -1.58
N TYR A 123 -7.58 -10.07 -2.25
CA TYR A 123 -8.97 -9.99 -2.65
C TYR A 123 -9.19 -10.93 -3.84
N VAL A 124 -10.07 -11.89 -3.65
CA VAL A 124 -10.50 -12.84 -4.68
C VAL A 124 -11.50 -12.11 -5.55
N HIS A 125 -11.34 -12.11 -6.87
CA HIS A 125 -12.36 -11.59 -7.78
C HIS A 125 -12.61 -12.60 -8.90
N SER A 126 -13.88 -12.87 -9.18
CA SER A 126 -14.25 -13.59 -10.41
C SER A 126 -13.83 -12.76 -11.63
N GLU A 127 -13.41 -13.43 -12.70
CA GLU A 127 -13.04 -12.80 -13.99
C GLU A 127 -14.09 -11.79 -14.49
N ASN A 128 -15.36 -12.00 -14.13
CA ASN A 128 -16.49 -11.15 -14.55
C ASN A 128 -16.85 -10.03 -13.55
N LYS A 129 -16.10 -9.83 -12.46
CA LYS A 129 -16.36 -8.83 -11.40
C LYS A 129 -17.79 -8.85 -10.84
N LYS A 130 -18.48 -10.00 -10.94
CA LYS A 130 -19.82 -10.16 -10.38
C LYS A 130 -19.74 -10.17 -8.84
N ARG A 131 -20.83 -9.77 -8.18
CA ARG A 131 -20.97 -9.89 -6.72
C ARG A 131 -20.71 -11.34 -6.30
N PHE A 132 -20.02 -11.52 -5.18
CA PHE A 132 -19.87 -12.84 -4.55
C PHE A 132 -21.25 -13.34 -4.12
N ASP A 133 -21.52 -14.61 -4.40
CA ASP A 133 -22.63 -15.30 -3.78
C ASP A 133 -22.30 -15.59 -2.31
N VAL A 134 -23.32 -15.71 -1.47
CA VAL A 134 -23.15 -16.04 -0.06
C VAL A 134 -22.43 -17.40 0.06
N GLY A 135 -21.34 -17.44 0.83
CA GLY A 135 -20.52 -18.64 1.02
C GLY A 135 -19.30 -18.77 0.10
N GLN A 136 -19.09 -17.81 -0.82
CA GLN A 136 -17.86 -17.74 -1.61
C GLN A 136 -16.76 -16.97 -0.87
N LEU A 137 -15.50 -17.40 -1.07
CA LEU A 137 -14.32 -16.71 -0.55
C LEU A 137 -14.20 -15.33 -1.19
N SER A 138 -14.25 -14.28 -0.38
CA SER A 138 -14.09 -12.88 -0.81
C SER A 138 -12.63 -12.43 -0.75
N SER A 139 -11.91 -12.90 0.26
CA SER A 139 -10.49 -12.63 0.42
C SER A 139 -9.85 -13.60 1.41
N LEU A 140 -8.53 -13.67 1.36
CA LEU A 140 -7.71 -14.32 2.36
C LEU A 140 -6.51 -13.45 2.69
N ALA A 141 -6.06 -13.51 3.94
CA ALA A 141 -4.96 -12.67 4.39
C ALA A 141 -4.08 -13.38 5.41
N VAL A 142 -2.79 -13.04 5.41
CA VAL A 142 -1.91 -13.25 6.56
C VAL A 142 -2.09 -12.07 7.50
N GLN A 143 -2.51 -12.34 8.72
CA GLN A 143 -2.67 -11.34 9.79
C GLN A 143 -2.21 -11.95 11.11
N LYS A 144 -1.34 -11.24 11.84
CA LYS A 144 -0.82 -11.69 13.15
C LYS A 144 -0.30 -13.14 13.11
N GLY A 145 0.47 -13.46 12.07
CA GLY A 145 1.08 -14.77 11.87
C GLY A 145 0.12 -15.91 11.47
N LYS A 146 -1.14 -15.62 11.14
CA LYS A 146 -2.16 -16.62 10.78
C LYS A 146 -2.82 -16.31 9.45
N ILE A 147 -3.27 -17.35 8.76
CA ILE A 147 -4.12 -17.22 7.58
C ILE A 147 -5.58 -17.08 8.03
N VAL A 148 -6.25 -16.02 7.57
CA VAL A 148 -7.66 -15.72 7.82
C VAL A 148 -8.40 -15.69 6.49
N TYR A 149 -9.64 -16.20 6.49
CA TYR A 149 -10.53 -16.27 5.33
C TYR A 149 -11.77 -15.42 5.60
N TYR A 150 -12.24 -14.71 4.57
CA TYR A 150 -13.41 -13.84 4.63
C TYR A 150 -14.40 -14.16 3.52
#